data_AF-A0A6L9L696-F1
#
_entry.id   AF-A0A6L9L696-F1
#
_cell.length_a   1.000
_cell.length_b   1.000
_cell.length_c   1.000
_cell.angle_alpha   90.00
_cell.angle_beta   90.00
_cell.angle_gamma   90.00
#
_symmetry.space_group_name_H-M   'P 1'
#
loop_
_entity.id
_entity.type
_entity.pdbx_description
1 polymer ?
#
loop_
_entity_poly.entity_id
_entity_poly.type
_entity_poly.pdbx_seq_one_letter_code
_entity_poly.pdbx_strand_id
1 'polypeptide(L)'
;MVNFTVMRHAWIGWLIALVMTTHIAQAQNDLNGRQKIEAAKIGMITNRLNLTTDQAPQFWAVYNEYNAKKQELNRRIRQLSNEPGRTNLNENQLVNGLREINATKQKLADLDEEYMSRFLKVISPAQLTELYKTEQTFNRMLINRLNNQN
;
A
#
# COMPACT_ATOMS: atom_id res chain seq x y z
N MET A 1 46.00 37.57 15.72
CA MET A 1 44.69 37.77 16.40
C MET A 1 43.63 37.11 15.54
N VAL A 2 43.06 35.99 15.98
CA VAL A 2 42.05 35.24 15.21
C VAL A 2 40.71 35.97 15.33
N ASN A 3 40.10 36.32 14.19
CA ASN A 3 38.83 37.07 14.11
C ASN A 3 37.67 36.23 14.67
N PHE A 4 37.26 36.52 15.91
CA PHE A 4 36.19 35.83 16.65
C PHE A 4 34.81 35.89 15.98
N THR A 5 34.58 36.81 15.03
CA THR A 5 33.31 37.02 14.34
C THR A 5 33.00 35.98 13.27
N VAL A 6 34.02 35.39 12.62
CA VAL A 6 33.83 34.36 11.59
C VAL A 6 33.42 33.02 12.23
N MET A 7 33.93 32.75 13.44
CA MET A 7 33.61 31.54 14.19
C MET A 7 32.14 31.50 14.62
N ARG A 8 31.54 32.64 15.01
CA ARG A 8 30.14 32.71 15.51
C ARG A 8 29.08 32.33 14.48
N HIS A 9 29.35 32.51 13.18
CA HIS A 9 28.43 32.18 12.08
C HIS A 9 28.59 30.73 11.58
N ALA A 10 29.75 30.12 11.80
CA ALA A 10 29.97 28.70 11.53
C ALA A 10 29.14 27.79 12.45
N TRP A 11 28.93 28.20 13.72
CA TRP A 11 28.08 27.48 14.68
C TRP A 11 26.60 27.51 14.32
N ILE A 12 26.10 28.61 13.72
CA ILE A 12 24.70 28.75 13.29
C ILE A 12 24.42 27.86 12.06
N GLY A 13 25.36 27.77 11.12
CA GLY A 13 25.25 26.85 9.98
C GLY A 13 25.22 25.37 10.39
N TRP A 14 25.97 25.00 11.43
CA TRP A 14 25.99 23.63 11.98
C TRP A 14 24.68 23.28 12.73
N LEU A 15 24.07 24.27 13.39
CA LEU A 15 22.78 24.11 14.08
C LEU A 15 21.60 23.97 13.10
N ILE A 16 21.65 24.64 11.95
CA ILE A 16 20.63 24.49 10.87
C ILE A 16 20.76 23.13 10.17
N ALA A 17 21.98 22.60 10.01
CA ALA A 17 22.21 21.27 9.45
C ALA A 17 21.70 20.14 10.36
N LEU A 18 21.72 20.32 11.69
CA LEU A 18 21.22 19.34 12.66
C LEU A 18 19.67 19.25 12.70
N VAL A 19 18.97 20.31 12.31
CA VAL A 19 17.49 20.32 12.29
C VAL A 19 16.92 19.68 11.00
N MET A 20 17.70 19.61 9.91
CA MET A 20 17.29 18.95 8.66
C MET A 20 17.39 17.41 8.70
N THR A 21 18.15 16.82 9.63
CA THR A 21 18.31 15.36 9.74
C THR A 21 17.13 14.67 10.41
N THR A 22 16.34 15.39 11.22
CA THR A 22 15.20 14.81 11.96
C THR A 22 14.00 14.53 11.05
N HIS A 23 13.81 15.29 9.97
CA HIS A 23 12.71 15.08 9.02
C HIS A 23 12.91 13.87 8.10
N ILE A 24 14.16 13.49 7.80
CA ILE A 24 14.46 12.32 6.97
C ILE A 24 14.23 11.02 7.77
N ALA A 25 14.51 11.03 9.07
CA ALA A 25 14.40 9.84 9.92
C ALA A 25 12.96 9.30 10.05
N GLN A 26 11.95 10.18 10.07
CA GLN A 26 10.55 9.78 10.18
C GLN A 26 10.00 9.19 8.86
N ALA A 27 10.39 9.75 7.71
CA ALA A 27 9.99 9.23 6.40
C ALA A 27 10.66 7.88 6.08
N GLN A 28 11.90 7.68 6.53
CA GLN A 28 12.60 6.40 6.38
C GLN A 28 11.93 5.25 7.17
N ASN A 29 11.35 5.55 8.35
CA ASN A 29 10.72 4.52 9.18
C ASN A 29 9.41 3.96 8.58
N ASP A 30 8.52 4.81 8.03
CA ASP A 30 7.27 4.34 7.38
C ASP A 30 7.55 3.56 6.09
N LEU A 31 8.50 4.02 5.28
CA LEU A 31 8.93 3.31 4.06
C LEU A 31 9.46 1.90 4.38
N ASN A 32 10.29 1.78 5.42
CA ASN A 32 10.81 0.49 5.87
C ASN A 32 9.69 -0.46 6.36
N GLY A 33 8.66 0.07 7.01
CA GLY A 33 7.50 -0.72 7.45
C GLY A 33 6.71 -1.31 6.29
N ARG A 34 6.38 -0.48 5.29
CA ARG A 34 5.64 -0.91 4.09
C ARG A 34 6.41 -1.95 3.29
N GLN A 35 7.70 -1.74 3.07
CA GLN A 35 8.55 -2.70 2.36
C GLN A 35 8.61 -4.05 3.06
N LYS A 36 8.69 -4.07 4.40
CA LYS A 36 8.65 -5.32 5.18
C LYS A 36 7.32 -6.07 5.03
N ILE A 37 6.21 -5.34 5.01
CA ILE A 37 4.87 -5.92 4.80
C ILE A 37 4.77 -6.52 3.39
N GLU A 38 5.18 -5.78 2.36
CA GLU A 38 5.16 -6.27 0.97
C GLU A 38 6.07 -7.48 0.77
N ALA A 39 7.29 -7.45 1.32
CA ALA A 39 8.21 -8.60 1.27
C ALA A 39 7.61 -9.84 1.95
N ALA A 40 6.96 -9.66 3.11
CA ALA A 40 6.28 -10.76 3.79
C ALA A 40 5.10 -11.31 2.98
N LYS A 41 4.32 -10.44 2.31
CA LYS A 41 3.23 -10.84 1.41
C LYS A 41 3.77 -11.67 0.25
N ILE A 42 4.82 -11.17 -0.42
CA ILE A 42 5.48 -11.84 -1.54
C ILE A 42 5.99 -13.22 -1.12
N GLY A 43 6.71 -13.30 0.01
CA GLY A 43 7.21 -14.57 0.52
C GLY A 43 6.09 -15.58 0.81
N MET A 44 4.99 -15.13 1.41
CA MET A 44 3.85 -16.00 1.69
C MET A 44 3.17 -16.52 0.41
N ILE A 45 3.03 -15.68 -0.61
CA ILE A 45 2.48 -16.06 -1.91
C ILE A 45 3.40 -17.07 -2.61
N THR A 46 4.70 -16.77 -2.73
CA THR A 46 5.68 -17.68 -3.35
C THR A 46 5.66 -19.06 -2.70
N ASN A 47 5.64 -19.10 -1.36
CA ASN A 47 5.68 -20.36 -0.60
C ASN A 47 4.39 -21.19 -0.72
N ARG A 48 3.23 -20.56 -0.94
CA ARG A 48 1.93 -21.27 -0.95
C ARG A 48 1.48 -21.67 -2.34
N LEU A 49 1.79 -20.87 -3.35
CA LEU A 49 1.36 -21.15 -4.72
C LEU A 49 2.22 -22.22 -5.41
N ASN A 50 3.42 -22.48 -4.90
CA ASN A 50 4.38 -23.45 -5.48
C ASN A 50 4.51 -23.27 -7.00
N LEU A 51 4.76 -22.02 -7.43
CA LEU A 51 4.90 -21.68 -8.83
C LEU A 51 6.10 -22.42 -9.44
N THR A 52 5.91 -22.97 -10.63
CA THR A 52 7.04 -23.50 -11.41
C THR A 52 7.92 -22.36 -11.91
N THR A 53 9.17 -22.68 -12.29
CA THR A 53 10.12 -21.71 -12.85
C THR A 53 9.56 -21.00 -14.09
N ASP A 54 8.75 -21.70 -14.89
CA ASP A 54 8.13 -21.14 -16.10
C ASP A 54 6.94 -20.22 -15.78
N GLN A 55 6.19 -20.52 -14.72
CA GLN A 55 5.04 -19.72 -14.30
C GLN A 55 5.44 -18.43 -13.59
N ALA A 56 6.48 -18.46 -12.77
CA ALA A 56 6.79 -17.38 -11.84
C ALA A 56 6.96 -16.00 -12.52
N PRO A 57 7.73 -15.84 -13.62
CA PRO A 57 7.90 -14.53 -14.26
C PRO A 57 6.58 -13.94 -14.77
N GLN A 58 5.77 -14.77 -15.44
CA GLN A 58 4.47 -14.35 -16.00
C GLN A 58 3.46 -14.06 -14.88
N PHE A 59 3.46 -14.87 -13.83
CA PHE A 59 2.59 -14.69 -12.68
C PHE A 59 2.86 -13.35 -12.00
N TRP A 60 4.12 -13.06 -11.70
CA TRP A 60 4.50 -11.82 -11.02
C TRP A 60 4.20 -10.58 -11.86
N ALA A 61 4.34 -10.66 -13.18
CA ALA A 61 3.93 -9.57 -14.08
C ALA A 61 2.43 -9.25 -13.94
N VAL A 62 1.57 -10.27 -14.03
CA VAL A 62 0.11 -10.10 -13.89
C VAL A 62 -0.26 -9.65 -12.48
N TYR A 63 0.33 -10.27 -11.46
CA TYR A 63 0.03 -9.97 -10.06
C TYR A 63 0.43 -8.54 -9.66
N ASN A 64 1.59 -8.06 -10.10
CA ASN A 64 2.04 -6.72 -9.76
C ASN A 64 1.14 -5.64 -10.38
N GLU A 65 0.71 -5.84 -11.63
CA GLU A 65 -0.22 -4.93 -12.30
C GLU A 65 -1.60 -4.94 -11.60
N TYR A 66 -2.12 -6.13 -11.29
CA TYR A 66 -3.36 -6.31 -10.55
C TYR A 66 -3.32 -5.60 -9.20
N ASN A 67 -2.28 -5.89 -8.41
CA ASN A 67 -2.12 -5.37 -7.06
C ASN A 67 -1.99 -3.84 -7.07
N ALA A 68 -1.28 -3.26 -8.04
CA ALA A 68 -1.18 -1.81 -8.19
C ALA A 68 -2.55 -1.16 -8.46
N LYS A 69 -3.31 -1.67 -9.45
CA LYS A 69 -4.67 -1.16 -9.76
C LYS A 69 -5.62 -1.33 -8.57
N LYS A 70 -5.58 -2.49 -7.91
CA LYS A 70 -6.38 -2.79 -6.71
C LYS A 70 -6.03 -1.86 -5.55
N GLN A 71 -4.76 -1.56 -5.33
CA GLN A 71 -4.32 -0.63 -4.29
C GLN A 71 -4.81 0.79 -4.57
N GLU A 72 -4.80 1.25 -5.82
CA GLU A 72 -5.31 2.55 -6.21
C GLU A 72 -6.82 2.69 -5.93
N LEU A 73 -7.62 1.72 -6.34
CA LEU A 73 -9.07 1.70 -6.08
C LEU A 73 -9.37 1.67 -4.58
N ASN A 74 -8.65 0.84 -3.81
CA ASN A 74 -8.80 0.79 -2.36
C ASN A 74 -8.38 2.11 -1.69
N ARG A 75 -7.34 2.77 -2.18
CA ARG A 75 -6.93 4.10 -1.71
C ARG A 75 -8.03 5.12 -1.98
N ARG A 76 -8.65 5.10 -3.17
CA ARG A 76 -9.78 5.99 -3.49
C ARG A 76 -10.95 5.76 -2.55
N ILE A 77 -11.33 4.50 -2.28
CA ILE A 77 -12.38 4.18 -1.31
C ILE A 77 -12.02 4.73 0.07
N ARG A 78 -10.79 4.52 0.57
CA ARG A 78 -10.36 5.05 1.88
C ARG A 78 -10.42 6.58 1.94
N GLN A 79 -9.98 7.27 0.90
CA GLN A 79 -10.06 8.73 0.82
C GLN A 79 -11.52 9.20 0.85
N LEU A 80 -12.37 8.56 0.02
CA LEU A 80 -13.79 8.85 -0.01
C LEU A 80 -14.50 8.50 1.29
N SER A 81 -14.02 7.53 2.08
CA SER A 81 -14.60 7.13 3.38
C SER A 81 -14.16 8.03 4.53
N ASN A 82 -12.89 8.44 4.53
CA ASN A 82 -12.24 9.13 5.65
C ASN A 82 -12.10 10.64 5.43
N GLU A 83 -12.83 11.22 4.47
CA GLU A 83 -12.68 12.62 4.08
C GLU A 83 -12.93 13.55 5.29
N PRO A 84 -11.90 14.27 5.79
CA PRO A 84 -12.01 15.14 6.95
C PRO A 84 -12.81 16.39 6.55
N GLY A 85 -14.12 16.34 6.75
CA GLY A 85 -15.06 17.37 6.28
C GLY A 85 -16.50 16.90 6.13
N ARG A 86 -16.75 15.58 6.24
CA ARG A 86 -18.10 15.00 6.18
C ARG A 86 -19.12 15.59 7.16
N THR A 87 -18.67 16.15 8.28
CA THR A 87 -19.54 16.81 9.26
C THR A 87 -20.22 18.08 8.75
N ASN A 88 -19.69 18.70 7.69
CA ASN A 88 -20.20 19.96 7.12
C ASN A 88 -20.78 19.79 5.70
N LEU A 89 -20.92 18.55 5.20
CA LEU A 89 -21.50 18.29 3.89
C LEU A 89 -23.03 18.33 3.94
N ASN A 90 -23.66 18.85 2.88
CA ASN A 90 -25.10 18.73 2.72
C ASN A 90 -25.51 17.30 2.28
N GLU A 91 -26.80 16.98 2.39
CA GLU A 91 -27.33 15.65 2.08
C GLU A 91 -26.97 15.17 0.66
N ASN A 92 -27.04 16.07 -0.33
CA ASN A 92 -26.70 15.75 -1.72
C ASN A 92 -25.22 15.37 -1.89
N GLN A 93 -24.32 16.07 -1.20
CA GLN A 93 -22.88 15.76 -1.21
C GLN A 93 -22.59 14.42 -0.54
N LEU A 94 -23.28 14.09 0.56
CA LEU A 94 -23.18 12.79 1.22
C LEU A 94 -23.63 11.65 0.29
N VAL A 95 -24.79 11.80 -0.35
CA VAL A 95 -25.33 10.82 -1.31
C VAL A 95 -24.37 10.63 -2.49
N ASN A 96 -23.80 11.71 -3.04
CA ASN A 96 -22.84 11.61 -4.13
C ASN A 96 -21.55 10.88 -3.73
N GLY A 97 -21.02 11.14 -2.52
CA GLY A 97 -19.88 10.40 -1.99
C GLY A 97 -20.17 8.90 -1.82
N LEU A 98 -21.35 8.54 -1.33
CA LEU A 98 -21.78 7.14 -1.23
C LEU A 98 -21.90 6.46 -2.60
N ARG A 99 -22.47 7.17 -3.60
CA ARG A 99 -22.53 6.69 -4.98
C ARG A 99 -21.13 6.46 -5.56
N GLU A 100 -20.19 7.36 -5.30
CA GLU A 100 -18.82 7.22 -5.80
C GLU A 100 -18.09 6.03 -5.15
N ILE A 101 -18.29 5.80 -3.85
CA ILE A 101 -17.78 4.61 -3.16
C ILE A 101 -18.33 3.33 -3.83
N ASN A 102 -19.63 3.27 -4.08
CA ASN A 102 -20.26 2.11 -4.72
C ASN A 102 -19.76 1.91 -6.15
N ALA A 103 -19.63 2.97 -6.94
CA ALA A 103 -19.05 2.91 -8.28
C ALA A 103 -17.59 2.42 -8.26
N THR A 104 -16.81 2.83 -7.26
CA THR A 104 -15.42 2.38 -7.11
C THR A 104 -15.33 0.91 -6.70
N LYS A 105 -16.26 0.42 -5.87
CA LYS A 105 -16.38 -1.01 -5.53
C LYS A 105 -16.76 -1.84 -6.76
N GLN A 106 -17.62 -1.32 -7.62
CA GLN A 106 -17.98 -2.00 -8.87
C GLN A 106 -16.76 -2.14 -9.79
N LYS A 107 -15.98 -1.07 -9.96
CA LYS A 107 -14.69 -1.12 -10.68
C LYS A 107 -13.72 -2.16 -10.10
N LEU A 108 -13.75 -2.37 -8.79
CA LEU A 108 -12.91 -3.39 -8.14
C LEU A 108 -13.39 -4.80 -8.49
N ALA A 109 -14.70 -5.05 -8.53
CA ALA A 109 -15.25 -6.33 -8.96
C ALA A 109 -14.93 -6.61 -10.44
N ASP A 110 -15.08 -5.60 -11.30
CA ASP A 110 -14.73 -5.71 -12.73
C ASP A 110 -13.24 -6.02 -12.90
N LEU A 111 -12.37 -5.40 -12.10
CA LEU A 111 -10.93 -5.67 -12.05
C LEU A 111 -10.65 -7.12 -11.63
N ASP A 112 -11.34 -7.62 -10.61
CA ASP A 112 -11.17 -9.00 -10.15
C ASP A 112 -11.55 -10.02 -11.24
N GLU A 113 -12.63 -9.75 -11.99
CA GLU A 113 -13.06 -10.60 -13.11
C GLU A 113 -12.08 -10.55 -14.30
N GLU A 114 -11.61 -9.36 -14.69
CA GLU A 114 -10.60 -9.19 -15.74
C GLU A 114 -9.34 -10.00 -15.40
N TYR A 115 -8.84 -9.86 -14.18
CA TYR A 115 -7.58 -10.48 -13.78
C TYR A 115 -7.71 -11.95 -13.45
N MET A 116 -8.87 -12.44 -13.02
CA MET A 116 -9.12 -13.88 -12.92
C MET A 116 -8.80 -14.55 -14.27
N SER A 117 -9.34 -14.01 -15.36
CA SER A 117 -9.10 -14.53 -16.71
C SER A 117 -7.63 -14.44 -17.14
N ARG A 118 -6.89 -13.42 -16.69
CA ARG A 118 -5.46 -13.27 -16.96
C ARG A 118 -4.60 -14.23 -16.13
N PHE A 119 -4.94 -14.44 -14.87
CA PHE A 119 -4.25 -15.40 -14.01
C PHE A 119 -4.44 -16.83 -14.49
N LEU A 120 -5.65 -17.21 -14.95
CA LEU A 120 -5.92 -18.56 -15.44
C LEU A 120 -5.15 -18.92 -16.74
N LYS A 121 -4.55 -17.93 -17.42
CA LYS A 121 -3.61 -18.19 -18.54
C LYS A 121 -2.22 -18.61 -18.07
N VAL A 122 -1.89 -18.42 -16.80
CA VAL A 122 -0.54 -18.61 -16.24
C VAL A 122 -0.53 -19.66 -15.12
N ILE A 123 -1.55 -19.65 -14.28
CA ILE A 123 -1.67 -20.54 -13.12
C ILE A 123 -2.96 -21.35 -13.17
N SER A 124 -2.99 -22.48 -12.49
CA SER A 124 -4.18 -23.34 -12.43
C SER A 124 -5.30 -22.70 -11.58
N PRO A 125 -6.57 -23.13 -11.75
CA PRO A 125 -7.66 -22.70 -10.87
C PRO A 125 -7.44 -22.99 -9.38
N ALA A 126 -6.76 -24.10 -9.06
CA ALA A 126 -6.38 -24.45 -7.70
C ALA A 126 -5.38 -23.45 -7.11
N GLN A 127 -4.35 -23.08 -7.88
CA GLN A 127 -3.37 -22.06 -7.48
C GLN A 127 -4.02 -20.67 -7.33
N LEU A 128 -4.97 -20.31 -8.20
CA LEU A 128 -5.69 -19.04 -8.09
C LEU A 128 -6.57 -18.99 -6.84
N THR A 129 -7.22 -20.10 -6.50
CA THR A 129 -7.99 -20.22 -5.24
C THR A 129 -7.06 -20.08 -4.02
N GLU A 130 -5.88 -20.70 -4.05
CA GLU A 130 -4.89 -20.57 -2.98
C GLU A 130 -4.31 -19.15 -2.90
N LEU A 131 -4.16 -18.43 -4.02
CA LEU A 131 -3.80 -17.02 -4.02
C LEU A 131 -4.81 -16.18 -3.24
N TYR A 132 -6.09 -16.29 -3.56
CA TYR A 132 -7.13 -15.51 -2.88
C TYR A 132 -7.18 -15.81 -1.38
N LYS A 133 -7.11 -17.09 -1.01
CA LYS A 133 -7.03 -17.51 0.40
C LYS A 133 -5.79 -16.95 1.09
N THR A 134 -4.64 -16.97 0.41
CA THR A 134 -3.37 -16.45 0.92
C THR A 134 -3.46 -14.95 1.17
N GLU A 135 -3.99 -14.17 0.22
CA GLU A 135 -4.19 -12.73 0.40
C GLU A 135 -5.14 -12.42 1.57
N GLN A 136 -6.28 -13.11 1.66
CA GLN A 136 -7.24 -12.91 2.74
C GLN A 136 -6.62 -13.23 4.10
N THR A 137 -5.85 -14.32 4.18
CA THR A 137 -5.15 -14.73 5.40
C THR A 137 -4.11 -13.69 5.78
N PHE A 138 -3.29 -13.22 4.84
CA PHE A 138 -2.28 -12.19 5.07
C PHE A 138 -2.91 -10.90 5.59
N ASN A 139 -3.99 -10.43 4.95
CA ASN A 139 -4.70 -9.22 5.37
C ASN A 139 -5.26 -9.34 6.80
N ARG A 140 -5.81 -10.51 7.15
CA ARG A 140 -6.29 -10.77 8.52
C ARG A 140 -5.14 -10.74 9.53
N MET A 141 -4.01 -11.39 9.23
CA MET A 141 -2.83 -11.36 10.09
C MET A 141 -2.31 -9.93 10.28
N LEU A 142 -2.28 -9.14 9.21
CA LEU A 142 -1.84 -7.75 9.24
C LEU A 142 -2.75 -6.90 10.14
N ILE A 143 -4.08 -7.00 9.98
CA ILE A 143 -5.05 -6.29 10.82
C ILE A 143 -4.89 -6.69 12.29
N ASN A 144 -4.78 -7.98 12.59
CA ASN A 144 -4.60 -8.47 13.96
C ASN A 144 -3.30 -7.93 14.58
N ARG A 145 -2.21 -7.88 13.81
CA ARG A 145 -0.94 -7.30 14.28
C ARG A 145 -1.07 -5.80 14.56
N LEU A 146 -1.74 -5.06 13.68
CA LEU A 146 -1.96 -3.62 13.86
C LEU A 146 -2.85 -3.33 15.08
N ASN A 147 -3.88 -4.16 15.32
CA ASN A 147 -4.77 -4.00 16.46
C ASN A 147 -4.09 -4.36 17.79
N ASN A 148 -3.19 -5.36 17.81
CA ASN A 148 -2.48 -5.77 19.02
C ASN A 148 -1.27 -4.88 19.37
N GLN A 149 -0.87 -3.97 18.46
CA GLN A 149 0.22 -3.01 18.67
C GLN A 149 -0.28 -1.62 19.14
N ASN A 150 -1.60 -1.42 19.19
CA ASN A 150 -2.27 -0.27 19.79
C ASN A 150 -2.77 -0.63 21.20
#